data_AF-A0A7J0CGB9-F1
#
_entry.id   AF-A0A7J0CGB9-F1
#
_cell.length_a   1.000
_cell.length_b   1.000
_cell.length_c   1.000
_cell.angle_alpha   90.00
_cell.angle_beta   90.00
_cell.angle_gamma   90.00
#
_symmetry.space_group_name_H-M   'P 1'
#
loop_
_entity.id
_entity.type
_entity.pdbx_description
1 polymer ?
#
loop_
_entity_poly.entity_id
_entity_poly.type
_entity_poly.pdbx_seq_one_letter_code
_entity_poly.pdbx_strand_id
1 'polypeptide(L)' 'MGHVLITRRRSPERWEFPGGSLNPYEDFQDAAERETYKATGVLVRVHGLVGVYQHPSRGILAGLFIATAIS' A
#
# COMPACT_ATOMS: atom_id res chain seq x y z
N MET A 1 -17.27 5.69 13.87
CA MET A 1 -17.13 4.70 12.79
C MET A 1 -15.80 4.95 12.09
N GLY A 2 -15.13 3.90 11.62
CA GLY A 2 -13.84 4.01 10.93
C GLY A 2 -14.00 3.91 9.41
N HIS A 3 -13.15 4.61 8.66
CA HIS A 3 -13.07 4.52 7.21
C HIS A 3 -11.70 3.99 6.80
N VAL A 4 -11.63 3.32 5.64
CA VAL A 4 -10.39 2.81 5.07
C VAL A 4 -10.24 3.34 3.65
N LEU A 5 -9.02 3.75 3.30
CA LEU A 5 -8.69 4.21 1.96
C LEU A 5 -8.47 3.02 1.02
N ILE A 6 -9.17 3.04 -0.12
CA ILE A 6 -9.03 2.04 -1.20
C ILE A 6 -8.96 2.76 -2.55
N THR A 7 -8.33 2.12 -3.54
CA THR A 7 -8.24 2.62 -4.92
C THR A 7 -9.03 1.71 -5.86
N ARG A 8 -9.54 2.29 -6.95
CA ARG A 8 -10.20 1.53 -8.03
C ARG A 8 -9.26 1.45 -9.22
N ARG A 9 -8.68 0.27 -9.43
CA ARG A 9 -7.88 -0.02 -10.62
C ARG A 9 -8.80 -0.21 -11.81
N ARG A 10 -8.40 0.28 -13.00
CA ARG A 10 -9.25 0.24 -14.21
C ARG A 10 -9.17 -1.07 -15.01
N SER A 11 -8.06 -1.83 -14.95
CA SER A 11 -7.90 -3.03 -15.79
C SER A 11 -6.89 -4.07 -15.26
N PRO A 12 -7.33 -5.26 -14.80
CA PRO A 12 -8.72 -5.60 -14.48
C PRO A 12 -9.31 -4.62 -13.47
N GLU A 13 -10.59 -4.41 -13.62
CA GLU A 13 -11.35 -3.55 -12.72
C GLU A 13 -11.51 -4.22 -11.36
N ARG A 14 -11.00 -3.57 -10.31
CA ARG A 14 -11.16 -4.01 -8.93
C ARG A 14 -10.85 -2.89 -7.95
N TRP A 15 -11.38 -3.05 -6.74
CA TRP A 15 -10.93 -2.30 -5.58
C TRP A 15 -9.71 -2.97 -4.95
N GLU A 16 -8.71 -2.18 -4.59
CA GLU A 16 -7.50 -2.66 -3.94
C GLU A 16 -6.99 -1.64 -2.92
N PHE A 17 -6.15 -2.09 -1.99
CA PHE A 17 -5.43 -1.16 -1.13
C PHE A 17 -4.42 -0.37 -1.97
N PRO A 18 -4.18 0.91 -1.64
CA PRO A 18 -3.09 1.65 -2.25
C PRO A 18 -1.75 0.99 -1.92
N GLY A 19 -0.83 0.97 -2.89
CA GLY A 19 0.46 0.34 -2.75
C GLY A 19 1.10 0.06 -4.09
N GLY A 20 2.33 -0.46 -4.04
CA GLY A 20 3.12 -0.72 -5.24
C GLY A 20 4.43 -1.40 -4.89
N SER A 21 5.38 -1.35 -5.83
CA SER A 21 6.67 -2.02 -5.69
C SER A 21 7.62 -1.25 -4.76
N LEU A 22 8.44 -2.01 -4.04
CA LEU A 22 9.60 -1.52 -3.31
C LEU A 22 10.72 -1.15 -4.28
N ASN A 23 11.33 0.01 -4.10
CA ASN A 23 12.54 0.36 -4.83
C ASN A 23 13.79 -0.26 -4.19
N PRO A 24 14.89 -0.45 -4.94
CA PRO A 24 16.16 -0.86 -4.34
C PRO A 24 16.60 0.09 -3.23
N TYR A 25 17.02 -0.46 -2.09
CA TYR A 25 17.52 0.27 -0.92
C TYR A 25 16.48 1.17 -0.23
N GLU A 26 15.19 0.95 -0.50
CA GLU A 26 14.10 1.64 0.18
C GLU A 26 13.56 0.80 1.35
N ASP A 27 13.19 1.46 2.44
CA ASP A 27 12.50 0.81 3.55
C ASP A 27 11.03 0.54 3.20
N PHE A 28 10.48 -0.56 3.71
CA PHE A 28 9.10 -0.94 3.40
C PHE A 28 8.05 0.11 3.80
N GLN A 29 8.30 0.84 4.90
CA GLN A 29 7.41 1.88 5.38
C GLN A 29 7.41 3.07 4.42
N ASP A 30 8.60 3.53 4.02
CA ASP A 30 8.77 4.62 3.05
C ASP A 30 8.11 4.28 1.71
N ALA A 31 8.26 3.04 1.25
CA ALA A 31 7.61 2.57 0.03
C ALA A 31 6.08 2.58 0.14
N ALA A 32 5.52 2.17 1.28
CA ALA A 32 4.09 2.17 1.52
C ALA A 32 3.52 3.59 1.55
N GLU A 33 4.19 4.54 2.20
CA GLU A 33 3.81 5.95 2.22
C GLU A 33 3.90 6.56 0.81
N ARG A 34 5.03 6.35 0.11
CA ARG A 34 5.27 6.87 -1.24
C ARG A 34 4.27 6.32 -2.26
N GLU A 35 4.06 5.01 -2.31
CA GLU A 35 3.11 4.40 -3.26
C GLU A 35 1.67 4.79 -2.95
N THR A 36 1.32 4.98 -1.67
CA THR A 36 0.00 5.51 -1.31
C THR A 36 -0.19 6.93 -1.85
N TYR A 37 0.78 7.82 -1.64
CA TYR A 37 0.72 9.17 -2.18
C TYR A 37 0.68 9.18 -3.71
N LYS A 38 1.52 8.38 -4.37
CA LYS A 38 1.56 8.28 -5.84
C LYS A 38 0.23 7.79 -6.43
N ALA A 39 -0.43 6.84 -5.78
CA ALA A 39 -1.68 6.26 -6.29
C ALA A 39 -2.91 7.12 -5.97
N THR A 40 -2.89 7.90 -4.88
CA THR A 40 -4.11 8.53 -4.33
C THR A 40 -4.02 10.04 -4.11
N GLY A 41 -2.80 10.60 -4.05
CA GLY A 41 -2.55 11.96 -3.60
C GLY A 41 -2.68 12.17 -2.08
N VAL A 42 -2.97 11.12 -1.31
CA VAL A 42 -3.13 11.20 0.15
C VAL A 42 -1.82 10.90 0.84
N LEU A 43 -1.37 11.81 1.71
CA LEU A 43 -0.24 11.59 2.60
C LEU A 43 -0.69 10.74 3.79
N VAL A 44 0.13 9.75 4.17
CA VAL A 44 -0.16 8.85 5.29
C VAL A 44 1.09 8.68 6.14
N ARG A 45 0.88 8.33 7.42
CA ARG A 45 1.95 7.84 8.32
C ARG A 45 1.73 6.37 8.62
N VAL A 46 2.70 5.53 8.31
CA VAL A 46 2.68 4.10 8.64
C VAL A 46 3.00 3.89 10.12
N HIS A 47 2.21 3.05 10.79
CA HIS A 47 2.38 2.71 12.22
C HIS A 47 2.95 1.32 12.44
N GLY A 48 2.76 0.41 11.48
CA GLY A 48 3.25 -0.95 11.63
C GLY A 48 2.78 -1.90 10.54
N LEU A 49 3.44 -3.06 10.51
CA LEU A 49 3.09 -4.18 9.65
C LEU A 49 1.90 -4.93 10.26
N VAL A 50 0.86 -5.13 9.47
CA VAL A 50 -0.30 -5.97 9.82
C VAL A 50 -0.04 -7.42 9.43
N GLY A 51 0.58 -7.64 8.27
CA GLY A 51 0.87 -8.98 7.78
C GLY A 51 1.64 -8.99 6.47
N VAL A 52 2.16 -10.17 6.13
CA VAL A 52 2.87 -10.43 4.89
C VAL A 52 2.08 -11.47 4.09
N TYR A 53 1.82 -11.16 2.83
CA TYR A 53 1.04 -11.98 1.92
C TYR A 53 1.90 -12.38 0.72
N GLN A 54 1.81 -13.64 0.33
CA GLN A 54 2.54 -14.16 -0.82
C GLN A 54 1.59 -14.33 -2.01
N HIS A 55 2.07 -13.99 -3.21
CA HIS A 55 1.46 -14.37 -4.48
C HIS A 55 2.40 -15.35 -5.21
N PRO A 56 2.33 -16.66 -4.93
CA PRO A 56 3.35 -17.63 -5.34
C PRO A 56 3.56 -17.70 -6.85
N SER A 57 2.48 -17.69 -7.63
CA SER A 57 2.56 -17.77 -9.10
C SER A 57 3.16 -16.55 -9.78
N ARG A 58 3.35 -15.44 -9.04
CA ARG A 58 4.02 -14.23 -9.54
C ARG A 58 5.37 -13.99 -8.86
N GLY A 59 5.74 -14.81 -7.88
CA GLY A 59 6.96 -14.59 -7.09
C GLY A 59 6.94 -13.29 -6.28
N ILE A 60 5.76 -12.79 -5.90
CA ILE A 60 5.63 -11.51 -5.17
C ILE A 60 5.38 -11.78 -3.68
N LEU A 61 6.07 -11.02 -2.82
CA LEU A 61 5.80 -10.90 -1.40
C LEU A 61 5.30 -9.46 -1.14
N ALA A 62 4.16 -9.30 -0.49
CA ALA A 62 3.54 -8.01 -0.21
C ALA A 62 3.37 -7.82 1.30
N GLY A 63 3.86 -6.69 1.83
CA GLY A 63 3.57 -6.25 3.19
C GLY A 63 2.31 -5.39 3.22
N LEU A 64 1.39 -5.69 4.14
CA LEU A 64 0.23 -4.84 4.44
C LEU A 64 0.53 -4.02 5.70
N PHE A 65 0.39 -2.71 5.59
CA PHE A 65 0.69 -1.77 6.67
C PHE A 65 -0.57 -1.05 7.13
N ILE A 66 -0.67 -0.78 8.43
CA ILE A 66 -1.69 0.12 8.97
C ILE A 66 -1.12 1.53 9.03
N ALA A 67 -1.90 2.50 8.55
CA ALA A 67 -1.48 3.89 8.43
C ALA A 67 -2.66 4.83 8.70
N THR A 68 -2.35 6.07 9.09
CA THR A 68 -3.34 7.15 9.23
C THR A 68 -3.07 8.23 8.19
N ALA A 69 -4.13 8.76 7.58
CA ALA A 69 -4.02 9.94 6.72
C ALA A 69 -3.50 11.14 7.52
N ILE A 70 -2.59 11.89 6.91
CA ILE A 70 -2.07 13.16 7.43
C ILE A 70 -2.78 14.27 6.65
N SER A 71 -3.37 15.22 7.38
CA SER A 71 -4.01 16.43 6.82
C SER A 71 -2.99 17.39 6.23
#